data_AF-A0A2D7WP27-F1
#
_entry.id   AF-A0A2D7WP27-F1
#
_cell.length_a   1.000
_cell.length_b   1.000
_cell.length_c   1.000
_cell.angle_alpha   90.00
_cell.angle_beta   90.00
_cell.angle_gamma   90.00
#
_symmetry.space_group_name_H-M   'P 1'
#
loop_
_entity.id
_entity.type
_entity.pdbx_description
1 polymer ?
#
loop_
_entity_poly.entity_id
_entity_poly.type
_entity_poly.pdbx_seq_one_letter_code
_entity_poly.pdbx_strand_id
1 'polypeptide(L)'
;MKSNEEKQMDGSDQVAVRQAKLDQMRENGFDPFRQNWDQTHTSLEACSLLPENQDEGPEVSVSGRIVAFRVMGKATFLKLLDRAGKIQCYVRRDEIGEEEYKAFKKLDLGDFIGIRGPLFRTKTGEVTARAKEYRLVSKALRPLPEKWHGLTDNEQIYRQRYLDLIVNEESRERFQARSRIIREIREFFWNRDFLEVETPMLQSVSGGAAARPFRTHFNALDCDFSLRIALELHLKRLLVGGFDRVFEVGRVFRNEGLSRRHNPEFTMLEAYQAYTDYRGMMELTRSLIQQVAERALGSLQMERNEGEAIDLSGEWREAKYKDLIIDAVGRNDWFELPKELKLERTKELGIDVDPELEDFEVTNDVFEKIIEHTLIQPTFVTHIPCELCPLAKITETDSSTIDVFELCINGQEIAPAYSEQNDPAVQRDA
;
A
#
# COMPACT_ATOMS: atom_id res chain seq x y z
N MET A 1 -30.87 37.50 -10.96
CA MET A 1 -29.46 37.03 -11.00
C MET A 1 -28.64 37.96 -10.13
N LYS A 2 -28.32 37.52 -8.91
CA LYS A 2 -27.24 38.10 -8.10
C LYS A 2 -26.34 36.93 -7.74
N SER A 3 -25.18 36.87 -8.38
CA SER A 3 -24.09 35.99 -8.00
C SER A 3 -23.69 36.35 -6.57
N ASN A 4 -23.93 35.45 -5.62
CA ASN A 4 -23.26 35.50 -4.32
C ASN A 4 -21.81 35.14 -4.59
N GLU A 5 -20.95 36.14 -4.71
CA GLU A 5 -19.52 35.96 -4.50
C GLU A 5 -19.32 35.57 -3.03
N GLU A 6 -19.16 34.27 -2.78
CA GLU A 6 -18.60 33.79 -1.51
C GLU A 6 -17.19 34.35 -1.41
N LYS A 7 -16.99 35.38 -0.58
CA LYS A 7 -15.66 35.80 -0.16
C LYS A 7 -14.91 34.56 0.33
N GLN A 8 -13.83 34.21 -0.36
CA GLN A 8 -12.94 33.14 0.04
C GLN A 8 -12.29 33.53 1.37
N MET A 9 -12.86 33.05 2.47
CA MET A 9 -12.36 33.28 3.83
C MET A 9 -11.14 32.40 4.08
N ASP A 10 -10.13 32.94 4.76
CA ASP A 10 -8.93 32.20 5.17
C ASP A 10 -9.31 31.03 6.12
N GLY A 11 -8.48 29.99 6.19
CA GLY A 11 -8.71 28.79 6.98
C GLY A 11 -8.85 29.09 8.49
N SER A 12 -8.15 30.10 8.99
CA SER A 12 -8.29 30.59 10.37
C SER A 12 -9.70 31.14 10.65
N ASP A 13 -10.23 31.93 9.72
CA ASP A 13 -11.55 32.55 9.85
C ASP A 13 -12.67 31.51 9.82
N GLN A 14 -12.52 30.44 9.03
CA GLN A 14 -13.49 29.34 9.00
C GLN A 14 -13.51 28.51 10.29
N VAL A 15 -12.35 28.32 10.94
CA VAL A 15 -12.28 27.61 12.22
C VAL A 15 -13.00 28.42 13.30
N ALA A 16 -12.78 29.74 13.36
CA ALA A 16 -13.46 30.62 14.31
C ALA A 16 -14.99 30.60 14.13
N VAL A 17 -15.48 30.64 12.89
CA VAL A 17 -16.92 30.54 12.59
C VAL A 17 -17.49 29.18 13.04
N ARG A 18 -16.79 28.08 12.75
CA ARG A 18 -17.23 26.73 13.16
C ARG A 18 -17.19 26.54 14.67
N GLN A 19 -16.23 27.16 15.36
CA GLN A 19 -16.15 27.18 16.82
C GLN A 19 -17.32 27.95 17.42
N ALA A 20 -17.63 29.16 16.92
CA ALA A 20 -18.78 29.93 17.39
C ALA A 20 -20.11 29.18 17.19
N LYS A 21 -20.27 28.42 16.10
CA LYS A 21 -21.43 27.54 15.90
C LYS A 21 -21.51 26.43 16.95
N LEU A 22 -20.38 25.80 17.30
CA LEU A 22 -20.31 24.78 18.34
C LEU A 22 -20.67 25.37 19.71
N ASP A 23 -20.15 26.55 20.04
CA ASP A 23 -20.43 27.21 21.31
C ASP A 23 -21.92 27.55 21.42
N GLN A 24 -22.52 28.13 20.36
CA GLN A 24 -23.96 28.38 20.29
C GLN A 24 -24.78 27.10 20.45
N MET A 25 -24.35 25.96 19.88
CA MET A 25 -25.05 24.68 20.07
C MET A 25 -25.05 24.27 21.54
N ARG A 26 -23.91 24.37 22.22
CA ARG A 26 -23.74 24.01 23.63
C ARG A 26 -24.49 24.95 24.57
N GLU A 27 -24.49 26.25 24.30
CA GLU A 27 -25.28 27.24 25.04
C GLU A 27 -26.78 26.95 24.97
N ASN A 28 -27.25 26.39 23.85
CA ASN A 28 -28.63 25.94 23.69
C ASN A 28 -28.90 24.53 24.27
N GLY A 29 -27.96 23.96 25.03
CA GLY A 29 -28.10 22.65 25.68
C GLY A 29 -27.92 21.45 24.76
N PHE A 30 -27.32 21.64 23.57
CA PHE A 30 -27.09 20.58 22.59
C PHE A 30 -25.60 20.33 22.38
N ASP A 31 -25.10 19.16 22.78
CA ASP A 31 -23.75 18.71 22.41
C ASP A 31 -23.79 17.94 21.07
N PRO A 32 -23.13 18.43 20.00
CA PRO A 32 -23.14 17.78 18.70
C PRO A 32 -22.27 16.53 18.61
N PHE A 33 -21.49 16.17 19.65
CA PHE A 33 -20.60 15.01 19.66
C PHE A 33 -21.30 13.78 20.25
N ARG A 34 -22.01 13.04 19.40
CA ARG A 34 -22.77 11.86 19.80
C ARG A 34 -21.89 10.62 19.82
N GLN A 35 -22.21 9.72 20.74
CA GLN A 35 -21.60 8.38 20.78
C GLN A 35 -22.11 7.47 19.67
N ASN A 36 -23.40 7.59 19.31
CA ASN A 36 -24.05 6.68 18.38
C ASN A 36 -25.10 7.37 17.49
N TRP A 37 -25.27 6.80 16.31
CA TRP A 37 -26.43 6.94 15.43
C TRP A 37 -26.76 5.53 14.96
N ASP A 38 -28.03 5.10 15.10
CA ASP A 38 -28.46 3.75 14.72
C ASP A 38 -28.51 3.59 13.19
N GLN A 39 -27.32 3.43 12.61
CA GLN A 39 -27.12 3.14 11.20
C GLN A 39 -27.58 1.71 10.90
N THR A 40 -28.35 1.58 9.82
CA THR A 40 -28.87 0.28 9.36
C THR A 40 -28.17 -0.21 8.10
N HIS A 41 -27.69 0.73 7.26
CA HIS A 41 -27.08 0.43 5.97
C HIS A 41 -25.92 1.38 5.71
N THR A 42 -24.88 0.89 5.05
CA THR A 42 -23.91 1.74 4.37
C THR A 42 -24.49 2.37 3.11
N SER A 43 -23.79 3.33 2.52
CA SER A 43 -24.21 4.03 1.32
C SER A 43 -24.50 3.06 0.16
N LEU A 44 -23.61 2.10 -0.08
CA LEU A 44 -23.76 1.15 -1.18
C LEU A 44 -24.88 0.15 -0.91
N GLU A 45 -24.96 -0.40 0.30
CA GLU A 45 -26.06 -1.30 0.70
C GLU A 45 -27.41 -0.62 0.53
N ALA A 46 -27.56 0.63 0.99
CA ALA A 46 -28.78 1.40 0.80
C ALA A 46 -29.09 1.62 -0.69
N CYS A 47 -28.10 2.04 -1.50
CA CYS A 47 -28.31 2.21 -2.94
C CYS A 47 -28.76 0.93 -3.64
N SER A 48 -28.24 -0.24 -3.23
CA SER A 48 -28.62 -1.54 -3.79
C SER A 48 -30.05 -1.99 -3.46
N LEU A 49 -30.68 -1.41 -2.43
CA LEU A 49 -32.07 -1.71 -2.07
C LEU A 49 -33.11 -1.06 -3.00
N LEU A 50 -32.70 -0.16 -3.90
CA LEU A 50 -33.59 0.45 -4.89
C LEU A 50 -33.14 0.10 -6.32
N PRO A 51 -33.67 -1.00 -6.90
CA PRO A 51 -33.38 -1.41 -8.27
C PRO A 51 -33.74 -0.33 -9.31
N GLU A 52 -33.15 -0.41 -10.51
CA GLU A 52 -33.33 0.60 -11.57
C GLU A 52 -34.77 0.79 -12.03
N ASN A 53 -35.61 -0.24 -11.92
CA ASN A 53 -37.01 -0.24 -12.34
C ASN A 53 -37.99 0.27 -11.26
N GLN A 54 -37.49 0.83 -10.16
CA GLN A 54 -38.30 1.35 -9.06
C GLN A 54 -37.92 2.79 -8.71
N ASP A 55 -38.95 3.58 -8.38
CA ASP A 55 -38.82 4.99 -8.01
C ASP A 55 -38.84 5.24 -6.50
N GLU A 56 -39.41 4.31 -5.73
CA GLU A 56 -39.58 4.39 -4.28
C GLU A 56 -39.05 3.11 -3.64
N GLY A 57 -38.37 3.23 -2.50
CA GLY A 57 -37.72 2.13 -1.81
C GLY A 57 -37.96 2.13 -0.31
N PRO A 58 -37.37 1.16 0.41
CA PRO A 58 -37.56 1.04 1.86
C PRO A 58 -36.98 2.22 2.63
N GLU A 59 -37.39 2.35 3.89
CA GLU A 59 -36.73 3.23 4.85
C GLU A 59 -35.33 2.72 5.17
N VAL A 60 -34.36 3.63 5.13
CA VAL A 60 -32.98 3.39 5.55
C VAL A 60 -32.56 4.42 6.58
N SER A 61 -31.63 4.02 7.43
CA SER A 61 -30.85 4.89 8.30
C SER A 61 -29.39 4.81 7.89
N VAL A 62 -28.86 5.93 7.37
CA VAL A 62 -27.49 6.07 6.87
C VAL A 62 -26.75 7.14 7.66
N SER A 63 -25.44 7.04 7.77
CA SER A 63 -24.60 8.07 8.39
C SER A 63 -23.28 8.22 7.68
N GLY A 64 -22.75 9.44 7.67
CA GLY A 64 -21.48 9.72 7.03
C GLY A 64 -21.09 11.18 7.13
N ARG A 65 -19.93 11.48 6.53
CA ARG A 65 -19.41 12.84 6.42
C ARG A 65 -20.12 13.59 5.31
N ILE A 66 -20.58 14.81 5.58
CA ILE A 66 -21.10 15.71 4.55
C ILE A 66 -19.96 16.12 3.63
N VAL A 67 -19.96 15.56 2.42
CA VAL A 67 -18.98 15.90 1.38
C VAL A 67 -19.57 16.78 0.31
N ALA A 68 -20.90 16.96 0.21
CA ALA A 68 -21.53 17.97 -0.63
C ALA A 68 -22.76 18.52 0.07
N PHE A 69 -23.07 19.81 -0.10
CA PHE A 69 -24.18 20.47 0.56
C PHE A 69 -24.70 21.60 -0.34
N ARG A 70 -25.95 21.52 -0.81
CA ARG A 70 -26.55 22.42 -1.79
C ARG A 70 -27.94 22.85 -1.35
N VAL A 71 -28.05 24.08 -0.88
CA VAL A 71 -29.32 24.66 -0.40
C VAL A 71 -30.14 25.19 -1.59
N MET A 72 -31.41 24.79 -1.67
CA MET A 72 -32.37 25.16 -2.71
C MET A 72 -33.66 25.69 -2.07
N GLY A 73 -33.57 26.86 -1.45
CA GLY A 73 -34.69 27.47 -0.74
C GLY A 73 -35.19 26.60 0.43
N LYS A 74 -36.34 25.94 0.24
CA LYS A 74 -37.00 25.09 1.26
C LYS A 74 -36.55 23.63 1.25
N ALA A 75 -35.64 23.27 0.34
CA ALA A 75 -35.05 21.94 0.30
C ALA A 75 -33.52 22.02 0.16
N THR A 76 -32.82 20.97 0.58
CA THR A 76 -31.37 20.88 0.48
C THR A 76 -30.98 19.47 0.01
N PHE A 77 -30.07 19.40 -0.95
CA PHE A 77 -29.41 18.16 -1.36
C PHE A 77 -28.02 18.10 -0.74
N LEU A 78 -27.62 16.92 -0.28
CA LEU A 78 -26.30 16.68 0.25
C LEU A 78 -25.81 15.29 -0.14
N LYS A 79 -24.50 15.07 -0.06
CA LYS A 79 -23.91 13.73 -0.19
C LYS A 79 -23.20 13.37 1.10
N LEU A 80 -23.53 12.20 1.63
CA LEU A 80 -22.84 11.60 2.75
C LEU A 80 -21.82 10.60 2.23
N LEU A 81 -20.60 10.70 2.74
CA LEU A 81 -19.52 9.76 2.50
C LEU A 81 -19.34 8.88 3.73
N ASP A 82 -19.41 7.57 3.57
CA ASP A 82 -19.18 6.59 4.62
C ASP A 82 -18.05 5.60 4.22
N ARG A 83 -17.96 4.46 4.92
CA ARG A 83 -16.94 3.43 4.67
C ARG A 83 -17.06 2.73 3.31
N ALA A 84 -18.26 2.70 2.73
CA ALA A 84 -18.55 1.99 1.48
C ALA A 84 -18.52 2.94 0.27
N GLY A 85 -18.93 4.19 0.45
CA GLY A 85 -18.96 5.16 -0.64
C GLY A 85 -19.81 6.38 -0.34
N LYS A 86 -20.50 6.88 -1.36
CA LYS A 86 -21.32 8.10 -1.27
C LYS A 86 -22.79 7.76 -1.47
N ILE A 87 -23.67 8.40 -0.70
CA ILE A 87 -25.12 8.38 -0.93
C ILE A 87 -25.67 9.80 -0.96
N GLN A 88 -26.59 10.08 -1.89
CA GLN A 88 -27.31 11.35 -1.91
C GLN A 88 -28.41 11.34 -0.85
N CYS A 89 -28.59 12.47 -0.19
CA CYS A 89 -29.70 12.69 0.71
C CYS A 89 -30.46 13.96 0.31
N TYR A 90 -31.73 14.00 0.68
CA TYR A 90 -32.63 15.09 0.37
C TYR A 90 -33.42 15.49 1.61
N VAL A 91 -33.31 16.74 2.03
CA VAL A 91 -33.94 17.27 3.24
C VAL A 91 -34.88 18.40 2.87
N ARG A 92 -36.14 18.31 3.30
CA ARG A 92 -37.16 19.35 3.07
C ARG A 92 -37.66 19.93 4.38
N ARG A 93 -37.82 21.25 4.40
CA ARG A 93 -38.41 21.97 5.53
C ARG A 93 -39.80 21.43 5.90
N ASP A 94 -40.63 21.11 4.92
CA ASP A 94 -42.00 20.66 5.17
C ASP A 94 -42.04 19.22 5.73
N GLU A 95 -40.93 18.47 5.71
CA GLU A 95 -40.84 17.11 6.26
C GLU A 95 -40.24 17.07 7.68
N ILE A 96 -39.19 17.86 7.94
CA ILE A 96 -38.52 17.89 9.26
C ILE A 96 -38.96 19.08 10.15
N GLY A 97 -39.77 20.00 9.62
CA GLY A 97 -40.22 21.20 10.32
C GLY A 97 -39.30 22.42 10.12
N GLU A 98 -39.85 23.61 10.39
CA GLU A 98 -39.18 24.88 10.08
C GLU A 98 -37.95 25.13 10.96
N GLU A 99 -38.05 24.94 12.27
CA GLU A 99 -36.95 25.19 13.21
C GLU A 99 -35.80 24.18 13.03
N GLU A 100 -36.11 22.89 12.89
CA GLU A 100 -35.08 21.88 12.59
C GLU A 100 -34.38 22.15 11.25
N TYR A 101 -35.11 22.61 10.23
CA TYR A 101 -34.52 22.96 8.94
C TYR A 101 -33.67 24.24 9.00
N LYS A 102 -34.02 25.21 9.86
CA LYS A 102 -33.15 26.37 10.13
C LYS A 102 -31.82 25.92 10.74
N ALA A 103 -31.84 24.99 11.70
CA ALA A 103 -30.64 24.39 12.27
C ALA A 103 -29.86 23.56 11.24
N PHE A 104 -30.55 22.77 10.42
CA PHE A 104 -29.94 21.94 9.37
C PHE A 104 -29.11 22.75 8.39
N LYS A 105 -29.63 23.91 7.94
CA LYS A 105 -28.91 24.81 7.03
C LYS A 105 -27.63 25.42 7.62
N LYS A 106 -27.44 25.37 8.94
CA LYS A 106 -26.22 25.86 9.60
C LYS A 106 -25.10 24.82 9.62
N LEU A 107 -25.37 23.57 9.25
CA LEU A 107 -24.37 22.52 9.12
C LEU A 107 -23.32 22.87 8.06
N ASP A 108 -22.11 22.34 8.22
CA ASP A 108 -20.98 22.62 7.36
C ASP A 108 -20.49 21.38 6.61
N LEU A 109 -19.85 21.61 5.46
CA LEU A 109 -19.04 20.57 4.82
C LEU A 109 -18.01 20.03 5.82
N GLY A 110 -17.90 18.70 5.88
CA GLY A 110 -17.04 17.98 6.81
C GLY A 110 -17.73 17.50 8.08
N ASP A 111 -18.89 18.05 8.45
CA ASP A 111 -19.67 17.55 9.60
C ASP A 111 -20.12 16.10 9.35
N PHE A 112 -20.28 15.33 10.42
CA PHE A 112 -20.83 13.98 10.36
C PHE A 112 -22.28 13.98 10.79
N ILE A 113 -23.16 13.41 10.00
CA ILE A 113 -24.59 13.34 10.32
C ILE A 113 -25.15 11.94 10.08
N GLY A 114 -26.26 11.66 10.74
CA GLY A 114 -27.17 10.56 10.42
C GLY A 114 -28.44 11.09 9.76
N ILE A 115 -28.96 10.34 8.80
CA ILE A 115 -30.24 10.60 8.12
C ILE A 115 -31.06 9.30 8.12
N ARG A 116 -32.33 9.40 8.51
CA ARG A 116 -33.32 8.32 8.41
C ARG A 116 -34.48 8.72 7.51
N GLY A 117 -34.88 7.82 6.62
CA GLY A 117 -36.08 7.97 5.81
C GLY A 117 -36.08 7.10 4.54
N PRO A 118 -37.17 7.13 3.76
CA PRO A 118 -37.34 6.28 2.58
C PRO A 118 -36.38 6.65 1.45
N LEU A 119 -35.92 5.63 0.74
CA LEU A 119 -35.22 5.79 -0.52
C LEU A 119 -36.19 6.19 -1.63
N PHE A 120 -35.71 7.01 -2.55
CA PHE A 120 -36.40 7.32 -3.80
C PHE A 120 -35.39 7.64 -4.90
N ARG A 121 -35.84 7.61 -6.16
CA ARG A 121 -35.03 8.00 -7.31
C ARG A 121 -35.35 9.44 -7.72
N THR A 122 -34.32 10.25 -7.89
CA THR A 122 -34.51 11.62 -8.41
C THR A 122 -34.74 11.60 -9.92
N LYS A 123 -35.14 12.75 -10.48
CA LYS A 123 -35.28 12.93 -11.94
C LYS A 123 -33.99 12.69 -12.73
N THR A 124 -32.82 12.78 -12.08
CA THR A 124 -31.52 12.49 -12.70
C THR A 124 -31.13 11.01 -12.56
N GLY A 125 -32.01 10.17 -12.03
CA GLY A 125 -31.79 8.74 -11.85
C GLY A 125 -31.02 8.36 -10.59
N GLU A 126 -30.59 9.32 -9.76
CA GLU A 126 -29.75 9.06 -8.58
C GLU A 126 -30.58 8.59 -7.38
N VAL A 127 -30.21 7.44 -6.80
CA VAL A 127 -30.83 6.91 -5.57
C VAL A 127 -30.54 7.84 -4.40
N THR A 128 -31.59 8.23 -3.66
CA THR A 128 -31.53 9.29 -2.66
C THR A 128 -32.33 8.92 -1.41
N ALA A 129 -31.74 9.13 -0.23
CA ALA A 129 -32.46 9.03 1.03
C ALA A 129 -33.23 10.34 1.33
N ARG A 130 -34.56 10.29 1.36
CA ARG A 130 -35.42 11.43 1.74
C ARG A 130 -35.53 11.49 3.25
N ALA A 131 -34.95 12.51 3.87
CA ALA A 131 -34.85 12.61 5.31
C ALA A 131 -36.21 12.89 5.96
N LYS A 132 -36.64 11.96 6.83
CA LYS A 132 -37.68 12.16 7.85
C LYS A 132 -37.09 12.63 9.17
N GLU A 133 -35.85 12.22 9.44
CA GLU A 133 -35.07 12.66 10.60
C GLU A 133 -33.63 12.87 10.17
N TYR A 134 -32.96 13.84 10.80
CA TYR A 134 -31.52 13.92 10.79
C TYR A 134 -30.98 14.24 12.19
N ARG A 135 -29.74 13.85 12.45
CA ARG A 135 -28.98 14.26 13.64
C ARG A 135 -27.54 14.58 13.27
N LEU A 136 -27.02 15.66 13.85
CA LEU A 136 -25.58 15.92 13.88
C LEU A 136 -24.92 14.92 14.84
N VAL A 137 -23.91 14.20 14.34
CA VAL A 137 -23.15 13.17 15.07
C VAL A 137 -21.81 13.72 15.54
N SER A 138 -21.15 14.55 14.72
CA SER A 138 -19.91 15.23 15.12
C SER A 138 -19.69 16.49 14.28
N LYS A 139 -19.34 17.60 14.95
CA LYS A 139 -19.01 18.87 14.32
C LYS A 139 -17.55 18.85 13.83
N ALA A 140 -17.33 19.17 12.56
CA ALA A 140 -16.01 19.45 12.02
C ALA A 140 -15.65 20.92 12.25
N LEU A 141 -14.61 21.15 13.06
CA LEU A 141 -14.07 22.48 13.33
C LEU A 141 -13.15 23.00 12.23
N ARG A 142 -12.48 22.10 11.51
CA ARG A 142 -11.65 22.43 10.36
C ARG A 142 -12.40 22.13 9.06
N PRO A 143 -12.31 23.00 8.04
CA PRO A 143 -12.90 22.72 6.74
C PRO A 143 -12.16 21.59 6.03
N LEU A 144 -12.86 20.97 5.07
CA LEU A 144 -12.23 20.07 4.12
C LEU A 144 -11.40 20.87 3.10
N PRO A 145 -10.36 20.27 2.50
CA PRO A 145 -9.66 20.87 1.35
C PRO A 145 -10.62 21.23 0.22
N GLU A 146 -10.28 22.24 -0.58
CA GLU A 146 -11.11 22.65 -1.71
C GLU A 146 -11.27 21.52 -2.73
N LYS A 147 -12.52 21.30 -3.16
CA LYS A 147 -12.91 20.18 -4.03
C LYS A 147 -12.37 20.24 -5.44
N TRP A 148 -12.08 21.43 -5.96
CA TRP A 148 -11.82 21.62 -7.39
C TRP A 148 -10.44 21.13 -7.81
N HIS A 149 -9.50 21.08 -6.87
CA HIS A 149 -8.15 20.58 -7.15
C HIS A 149 -7.88 19.25 -6.44
N GLY A 150 -8.63 18.89 -5.39
CA GLY A 150 -8.22 17.78 -4.53
C GLY A 150 -6.94 18.12 -3.78
N LEU A 151 -6.45 17.20 -2.96
CA LEU A 151 -5.08 17.29 -2.44
C LEU A 151 -4.16 16.77 -3.52
N THR A 152 -3.45 17.67 -4.21
CA THR A 152 -2.49 17.34 -5.29
C THR A 152 -1.04 17.38 -4.83
N ASP A 153 -0.73 18.16 -3.79
CA ASP A 153 0.60 18.24 -3.23
C ASP A 153 0.97 16.93 -2.52
N ASN A 154 1.97 16.24 -3.05
CA ASN A 154 2.38 14.91 -2.55
C ASN A 154 2.79 14.95 -1.07
N GLU A 155 3.46 16.01 -0.63
CA GLU A 155 3.89 16.13 0.76
C GLU A 155 2.68 16.24 1.70
N GLN A 156 1.69 17.07 1.35
CA GLN A 156 0.44 17.17 2.10
C GLN A 156 -0.37 15.89 2.07
N ILE A 157 -0.43 15.17 0.94
CA ILE A 157 -1.08 13.85 0.84
C ILE A 157 -0.48 12.88 1.85
N TYR A 158 0.84 12.87 1.99
CA TYR A 158 1.54 11.96 2.90
C TYR A 158 1.38 12.39 4.37
N ARG A 159 1.50 13.69 4.66
CA ARG A 159 1.36 14.23 6.03
C ARG A 159 -0.08 14.21 6.56
N GLN A 160 -1.05 14.43 5.68
CA GLN A 160 -2.46 14.55 6.02
C GLN A 160 -3.28 13.48 5.30
N ARG A 161 -2.84 12.22 5.42
CA ARG A 161 -3.49 11.06 4.77
C ARG A 161 -4.99 11.00 5.01
N TYR A 162 -5.46 11.39 6.18
CA TYR A 162 -6.89 11.43 6.51
C TYR A 162 -7.71 12.39 5.63
N LEU A 163 -7.11 13.48 5.13
CA LEU A 163 -7.77 14.38 4.17
C LEU A 163 -7.70 13.84 2.74
N ASP A 164 -6.54 13.32 2.32
CA ASP A 164 -6.38 12.63 1.03
C ASP A 164 -7.43 11.54 0.86
N LEU A 165 -7.58 10.66 1.87
CA LEU A 165 -8.57 9.60 1.85
C LEU A 165 -10.01 10.09 1.80
N ILE A 166 -10.32 11.36 2.12
CA ILE A 166 -11.67 11.92 1.98
C ILE A 166 -11.93 12.40 0.55
N VAL A 167 -10.95 13.07 -0.05
CA VAL A 167 -11.11 13.80 -1.32
C VAL A 167 -10.66 13.01 -2.55
N ASN A 168 -9.70 12.09 -2.41
CA ASN A 168 -9.12 11.31 -3.48
C ASN A 168 -9.60 9.85 -3.40
N GLU A 169 -10.51 9.49 -4.31
CA GLU A 169 -11.14 8.16 -4.35
C GLU A 169 -10.13 7.06 -4.71
N GLU A 170 -9.25 7.33 -5.68
CA GLU A 170 -8.15 6.42 -6.06
C GLU A 170 -7.23 6.10 -4.89
N SER A 171 -6.93 7.07 -4.01
CA SER A 171 -6.14 6.81 -2.80
C SER A 171 -6.85 5.80 -1.92
N ARG A 172 -8.16 5.95 -1.68
CA ARG A 172 -8.94 4.99 -0.89
C ARG A 172 -8.95 3.60 -1.53
N GLU A 173 -9.14 3.52 -2.84
CA GLU A 173 -9.11 2.26 -3.59
C GLU A 173 -7.76 1.56 -3.48
N ARG A 174 -6.64 2.31 -3.56
CA ARG A 174 -5.28 1.77 -3.34
C ARG A 174 -5.12 1.14 -1.95
N PHE A 175 -5.62 1.77 -0.89
CA PHE A 175 -5.56 1.18 0.46
C PHE A 175 -6.44 -0.07 0.60
N GLN A 176 -7.64 -0.06 0.00
CA GLN A 176 -8.51 -1.23 -0.02
C GLN A 176 -7.89 -2.38 -0.82
N ALA A 177 -7.27 -2.09 -1.97
CA ALA A 177 -6.53 -3.05 -2.78
C ALA A 177 -5.35 -3.64 -1.99
N ARG A 178 -4.57 -2.82 -1.27
CA ARG A 178 -3.50 -3.31 -0.39
C ARG A 178 -4.02 -4.31 0.65
N SER A 179 -5.17 -4.02 1.27
CA SER A 179 -5.79 -4.95 2.23
C SER A 179 -6.19 -6.28 1.57
N ARG A 180 -6.81 -6.23 0.38
CA ARG A 180 -7.14 -7.43 -0.41
C ARG A 180 -5.89 -8.22 -0.80
N ILE A 181 -4.84 -7.56 -1.27
CA ILE A 181 -3.56 -8.19 -1.63
C ILE A 181 -2.98 -8.96 -0.44
N ILE A 182 -2.87 -8.31 0.73
CA ILE A 182 -2.31 -8.96 1.93
C ILE A 182 -3.17 -10.16 2.36
N ARG A 183 -4.49 -10.05 2.27
CA ARG A 183 -5.40 -11.18 2.54
C ARG A 183 -5.13 -12.33 1.56
N GLU A 184 -5.10 -12.07 0.25
CA GLU A 184 -4.88 -13.12 -0.75
C GLU A 184 -3.49 -13.76 -0.65
N ILE A 185 -2.46 -13.00 -0.23
CA ILE A 185 -1.14 -13.58 0.10
C ILE A 185 -1.27 -14.61 1.21
N ARG A 186 -1.96 -14.28 2.31
CA ARG A 186 -2.16 -15.24 3.42
C ARG A 186 -2.96 -16.46 2.98
N GLU A 187 -4.06 -16.24 2.28
CA GLU A 187 -4.88 -17.32 1.73
C GLU A 187 -4.07 -18.25 0.80
N PHE A 188 -3.16 -17.69 -0.02
CA PHE A 188 -2.29 -18.49 -0.88
C PHE A 188 -1.43 -19.47 -0.09
N PHE A 189 -0.80 -19.00 0.99
CA PHE A 189 0.07 -19.80 1.85
C PHE A 189 -0.70 -20.79 2.71
N TRP A 190 -1.81 -20.38 3.32
CA TRP A 190 -2.65 -21.27 4.13
C TRP A 190 -3.24 -22.42 3.31
N ASN A 191 -3.63 -22.17 2.04
CA ASN A 191 -4.09 -23.22 1.14
C ASN A 191 -2.98 -24.19 0.68
N ARG A 192 -1.72 -23.94 1.06
CA ARG A 192 -0.54 -24.77 0.77
C ARG A 192 0.15 -25.26 2.03
N ASP A 193 -0.59 -25.29 3.14
CA ASP A 193 -0.15 -25.80 4.45
C ASP A 193 1.09 -25.08 5.02
N PHE A 194 1.30 -23.82 4.65
CA PHE A 194 2.29 -22.99 5.33
C PHE A 194 1.74 -22.45 6.65
N LEU A 195 2.56 -22.53 7.69
CA LEU A 195 2.26 -21.97 9.00
C LEU A 195 2.65 -20.48 9.04
N GLU A 196 1.68 -19.59 9.29
CA GLU A 196 1.99 -18.19 9.60
C GLU A 196 2.55 -18.11 11.03
N VAL A 197 3.68 -17.44 11.20
CA VAL A 197 4.37 -17.29 12.49
C VAL A 197 4.73 -15.83 12.75
N GLU A 198 5.01 -15.52 14.02
CA GLU A 198 5.53 -14.21 14.43
C GLU A 198 6.89 -14.38 15.10
N THR A 199 7.93 -13.78 14.51
CA THR A 199 9.29 -13.82 15.05
C THR A 199 9.69 -12.49 15.74
N PRO A 200 10.74 -12.48 16.59
CA PRO A 200 11.14 -11.27 17.31
C PRO A 200 11.50 -10.10 16.40
N MET A 201 10.92 -8.93 16.68
CA MET A 201 11.29 -7.65 16.04
C MET A 201 12.47 -6.96 16.72
N LEU A 202 12.68 -7.21 18.01
CA LEU A 202 13.85 -6.77 18.76
C LEU A 202 14.86 -7.91 18.80
N GLN A 203 16.03 -7.70 18.21
CA GLN A 203 17.10 -8.68 18.09
C GLN A 203 18.38 -8.16 18.73
N SER A 204 19.11 -9.02 19.45
CA SER A 204 20.42 -8.67 20.00
C SER A 204 21.49 -8.53 18.90
N VAL A 205 21.32 -9.26 17.79
CA VAL A 205 22.14 -9.18 16.59
C VAL A 205 21.20 -9.11 15.39
N SER A 206 21.28 -8.03 14.62
CA SER A 206 20.57 -7.90 13.34
C SER A 206 21.34 -8.64 12.26
N GLY A 207 20.66 -9.51 11.50
CA GLY A 207 21.21 -10.23 10.35
C GLY A 207 20.10 -10.68 9.41
N GLY A 208 20.45 -11.46 8.39
CA GLY A 208 19.53 -11.89 7.32
C GLY A 208 19.35 -10.87 6.19
N ALA A 209 20.08 -9.77 6.20
CA ALA A 209 20.19 -8.81 5.10
C ALA A 209 21.43 -7.93 5.27
N ALA A 210 21.90 -7.32 4.19
CA ALA A 210 22.92 -6.28 4.22
C ALA A 210 22.25 -4.90 4.39
N ALA A 211 21.99 -4.49 5.63
CA ALA A 211 21.34 -3.20 5.93
C ALA A 211 21.78 -2.65 7.29
N ARG A 212 21.76 -1.31 7.43
CA ARG A 212 22.03 -0.66 8.72
C ARG A 212 20.80 -0.77 9.63
N PRO A 213 20.91 -1.35 10.85
CA PRO A 213 19.76 -1.46 11.74
C PRO A 213 19.47 -0.15 12.50
N PHE A 214 18.22 0.00 12.95
CA PHE A 214 17.89 0.93 14.04
C PHE A 214 18.28 0.30 15.38
N ARG A 215 19.02 1.05 16.20
CA ARG A 215 19.42 0.62 17.55
C ARG A 215 18.50 1.21 18.60
N THR A 216 18.26 0.46 19.66
CA THR A 216 17.49 0.86 20.83
C THR A 216 18.07 0.22 22.09
N HIS A 217 17.57 0.63 23.26
CA HIS A 217 18.06 0.17 24.54
C HIS A 217 16.93 -0.42 25.39
N PHE A 218 17.12 -1.63 25.91
CA PHE A 218 16.16 -2.29 26.77
C PHE A 218 16.48 -2.02 28.25
N ASN A 219 15.85 -0.97 28.79
CA ASN A 219 16.06 -0.49 30.17
C ASN A 219 16.00 -1.57 31.26
N ALA A 220 15.11 -2.57 31.17
CA ALA A 220 14.97 -3.57 32.23
C ALA A 220 16.10 -4.62 32.26
N LEU A 221 16.74 -4.84 31.11
CA LEU A 221 17.88 -5.76 30.96
C LEU A 221 19.22 -5.02 30.87
N ASP A 222 19.19 -3.69 30.83
CA ASP A 222 20.35 -2.81 30.67
C ASP A 222 21.26 -3.25 29.50
N CYS A 223 20.64 -3.51 28.35
CA CYS A 223 21.37 -3.96 27.17
C CYS A 223 20.78 -3.40 25.88
N ASP A 224 21.63 -3.29 24.86
CA ASP A 224 21.23 -2.79 23.56
C ASP A 224 20.55 -3.87 22.72
N PHE A 225 19.55 -3.43 21.97
CA PHE A 225 18.83 -4.21 20.98
C PHE A 225 18.81 -3.46 19.66
N SER A 226 18.51 -4.17 18.60
CA SER A 226 18.29 -3.60 17.28
C SER A 226 16.93 -4.04 16.75
N LEU A 227 16.30 -3.18 15.96
CA LEU A 227 15.14 -3.60 15.18
C LEU A 227 15.61 -4.53 14.05
N ARG A 228 14.82 -5.57 13.77
CA ARG A 228 15.13 -6.54 12.72
C ARG A 228 15.19 -5.88 11.33
N ILE A 229 16.18 -6.28 10.54
CA ILE A 229 16.39 -5.84 9.15
C ILE A 229 15.85 -6.85 8.13
N ALA A 230 15.57 -8.08 8.59
CA ALA A 230 15.00 -9.22 7.88
C ALA A 230 14.26 -10.14 8.87
N LEU A 231 13.46 -11.08 8.36
CA LEU A 231 12.76 -12.13 9.14
C LEU A 231 13.57 -13.44 9.19
N GLU A 232 14.53 -13.58 8.28
CA GLU A 232 15.16 -14.81 7.82
C GLU A 232 15.72 -15.71 8.93
N LEU A 233 16.62 -15.18 9.76
CA LEU A 233 17.39 -16.03 10.67
C LEU A 233 16.48 -16.74 11.69
N HIS A 234 15.36 -16.13 12.08
CA HIS A 234 14.42 -16.77 13.01
C HIS A 234 13.53 -17.79 12.30
N LEU A 235 13.12 -17.53 11.05
CA LEU A 235 12.38 -18.49 10.26
C LEU A 235 13.22 -19.74 9.95
N LYS A 236 14.51 -19.59 9.63
CA LYS A 236 15.45 -20.73 9.51
C LYS A 236 15.55 -21.57 10.78
N ARG A 237 15.50 -20.94 11.97
CA ARG A 237 15.48 -21.69 13.25
C ARG A 237 14.20 -22.51 13.42
N LEU A 238 13.07 -22.07 12.87
CA LEU A 238 11.84 -22.84 12.88
C LEU A 238 11.93 -24.08 11.96
N LEU A 239 12.59 -23.95 10.81
CA LEU A 239 12.91 -25.11 9.95
C LEU A 239 13.77 -26.13 10.70
N VAL A 240 14.83 -25.68 11.37
CA VAL A 240 15.65 -26.55 12.25
C VAL A 240 14.79 -27.22 13.34
N GLY A 241 13.77 -26.51 13.83
CA GLY A 241 12.79 -27.04 14.79
C GLY A 241 11.79 -28.05 14.23
N GLY A 242 11.82 -28.32 12.91
CA GLY A 242 10.93 -29.28 12.24
C GLY A 242 9.68 -28.67 11.61
N PHE A 243 9.59 -27.35 11.49
CA PHE A 243 8.53 -26.71 10.70
C PHE A 243 8.94 -26.64 9.23
N ASP A 244 8.41 -27.56 8.42
CA ASP A 244 8.78 -27.70 7.01
C ASP A 244 8.28 -26.56 6.11
N ARG A 245 7.25 -25.82 6.51
CA ARG A 245 6.65 -24.74 5.72
C ARG A 245 6.21 -23.60 6.64
N VAL A 246 6.91 -22.48 6.61
CA VAL A 246 6.59 -21.30 7.43
C VAL A 246 6.62 -20.05 6.58
N PHE A 247 5.82 -19.06 6.96
CA PHE A 247 5.92 -17.72 6.41
C PHE A 247 5.59 -16.67 7.46
N GLU A 248 6.12 -15.46 7.26
CA GLU A 248 5.75 -14.29 8.06
C GLU A 248 5.53 -13.10 7.13
N VAL A 249 4.41 -12.39 7.32
CA VAL A 249 4.15 -11.07 6.73
C VAL A 249 4.37 -10.02 7.82
N GLY A 250 5.59 -9.50 7.89
CA GLY A 250 6.09 -8.71 9.02
C GLY A 250 6.59 -7.33 8.63
N ARG A 251 6.72 -6.44 9.63
CA ARG A 251 7.48 -5.18 9.47
C ARG A 251 8.98 -5.47 9.58
N VAL A 252 9.78 -4.87 8.71
CA VAL A 252 11.24 -4.78 8.85
C VAL A 252 11.67 -3.33 8.80
N PHE A 253 12.84 -3.06 9.39
CA PHE A 253 13.31 -1.70 9.65
C PHE A 253 14.74 -1.54 9.17
N ARG A 254 14.96 -0.68 8.18
CA ARG A 254 16.29 -0.39 7.61
C ARG A 254 16.59 1.09 7.73
N ASN A 255 17.70 1.43 8.40
CA ASN A 255 18.11 2.80 8.71
C ASN A 255 18.85 3.42 7.52
N GLU A 256 18.10 3.61 6.45
CA GLU A 256 18.52 4.04 5.12
C GLU A 256 17.75 5.28 4.67
N GLY A 257 18.18 5.87 3.55
CA GLY A 257 17.53 7.05 2.99
C GLY A 257 16.12 6.77 2.46
N LEU A 258 15.25 7.78 2.53
CA LEU A 258 13.93 7.72 1.91
C LEU A 258 14.02 7.95 0.41
N SER A 259 13.29 7.14 -0.36
CA SER A 259 13.15 7.30 -1.81
C SER A 259 11.71 6.99 -2.24
N ARG A 260 11.42 7.04 -3.55
CA ARG A 260 10.13 6.57 -4.07
C ARG A 260 9.89 5.08 -3.86
N ARG A 261 10.97 4.29 -3.69
CA ARG A 261 10.94 2.83 -3.52
C ARG A 261 11.30 2.39 -2.09
N HIS A 262 11.93 3.25 -1.30
CA HIS A 262 12.46 2.91 0.03
C HIS A 262 11.78 3.72 1.12
N ASN A 263 11.20 3.02 2.09
CA ASN A 263 10.71 3.57 3.34
C ASN A 263 11.44 2.89 4.51
N PRO A 264 11.87 3.60 5.57
CA PRO A 264 12.69 3.02 6.64
C PRO A 264 12.00 1.89 7.42
N GLU A 265 10.67 1.82 7.33
CA GLU A 265 9.88 0.69 7.79
C GLU A 265 8.99 0.18 6.65
N PHE A 266 9.04 -1.11 6.35
CA PHE A 266 8.24 -1.67 5.25
C PHE A 266 7.80 -3.10 5.53
N THR A 267 6.73 -3.51 4.84
CA THR A 267 6.18 -4.86 5.00
C THR A 267 6.94 -5.78 4.07
N MET A 268 7.47 -6.86 4.63
CA MET A 268 8.13 -7.92 3.88
C MET A 268 7.39 -9.23 4.15
N LEU A 269 7.27 -10.03 3.10
CA LEU A 269 6.91 -11.43 3.19
C LEU A 269 8.22 -12.21 3.11
N GLU A 270 8.45 -13.10 4.06
CA GLU A 270 9.42 -14.18 3.88
C GLU A 270 8.72 -15.52 4.07
N ALA A 271 9.09 -16.48 3.24
CA ALA A 271 8.54 -17.83 3.27
C ALA A 271 9.68 -18.83 3.11
N TYR A 272 9.63 -19.89 3.90
CA TYR A 272 10.59 -20.98 3.89
C TYR A 272 9.86 -22.30 3.71
N GLN A 273 10.41 -23.14 2.83
CA GLN A 273 9.91 -24.47 2.56
C GLN A 273 11.09 -25.45 2.57
N ALA A 274 11.03 -26.46 3.42
CA ALA A 274 12.01 -27.55 3.44
C ALA A 274 11.82 -28.48 2.24
N TYR A 275 12.87 -29.23 1.91
CA TYR A 275 12.90 -30.22 0.82
C TYR A 275 12.57 -29.64 -0.58
N THR A 276 12.93 -28.38 -0.81
CA THR A 276 12.87 -27.72 -2.12
C THR A 276 14.14 -26.88 -2.31
N ASP A 277 14.34 -26.42 -3.53
CA ASP A 277 15.42 -25.52 -3.95
C ASP A 277 14.86 -24.18 -4.47
N TYR A 278 15.75 -23.33 -5.00
CA TYR A 278 15.35 -22.07 -5.64
C TYR A 278 14.34 -22.26 -6.78
N ARG A 279 14.34 -23.41 -7.49
CA ARG A 279 13.37 -23.69 -8.57
C ARG A 279 11.96 -23.86 -8.03
N GLY A 280 11.81 -24.58 -6.93
CA GLY A 280 10.51 -24.64 -6.25
C GLY A 280 10.07 -23.28 -5.71
N MET A 281 11.00 -22.42 -5.29
CA MET A 281 10.70 -21.05 -4.89
C MET A 281 10.32 -20.15 -6.07
N MET A 282 10.88 -20.36 -7.27
CA MET A 282 10.44 -19.66 -8.50
C MET A 282 8.98 -19.97 -8.80
N GLU A 283 8.61 -21.26 -8.75
CA GLU A 283 7.23 -21.69 -8.96
C GLU A 283 6.29 -21.11 -7.91
N LEU A 284 6.68 -21.17 -6.63
CA LEU A 284 5.90 -20.62 -5.53
C LEU A 284 5.64 -19.12 -5.70
N THR A 285 6.68 -18.34 -6.03
CA THR A 285 6.60 -16.88 -6.23
C THR A 285 5.74 -16.52 -7.43
N ARG A 286 5.92 -17.21 -8.56
CA ARG A 286 5.09 -17.00 -9.76
C ARG A 286 3.62 -17.28 -9.49
N SER A 287 3.33 -18.45 -8.95
CA SER A 287 1.98 -18.87 -8.55
C SER A 287 1.34 -17.88 -7.56
N LEU A 288 2.11 -17.36 -6.60
CA LEU A 288 1.65 -16.38 -5.62
C LEU A 288 1.22 -15.08 -6.30
N ILE A 289 2.09 -14.49 -7.11
CA ILE A 289 1.84 -13.20 -7.76
C ILE A 289 0.67 -13.30 -8.74
N GLN A 290 0.60 -14.38 -9.53
CA GLN A 290 -0.51 -14.62 -10.47
C GLN A 290 -1.85 -14.74 -9.72
N GLN A 291 -1.92 -15.56 -8.67
CA GLN A 291 -3.15 -15.73 -7.90
C GLN A 291 -3.58 -14.42 -7.24
N VAL A 292 -2.65 -13.65 -6.67
CA VAL A 292 -2.94 -12.36 -6.02
C VAL A 292 -3.45 -11.35 -7.05
N ALA A 293 -2.81 -11.26 -8.21
CA ALA A 293 -3.23 -10.35 -9.28
C ALA A 293 -4.65 -10.69 -9.77
N GLU A 294 -4.95 -11.96 -10.03
CA GLU A 294 -6.30 -12.39 -10.44
C GLU A 294 -7.35 -12.15 -9.35
N ARG A 295 -7.09 -12.57 -8.11
CA ARG A 295 -8.13 -12.57 -7.06
C ARG A 295 -8.30 -11.22 -6.36
N ALA A 296 -7.22 -10.47 -6.16
CA ALA A 296 -7.27 -9.19 -5.45
C ALA A 296 -7.50 -7.99 -6.38
N LEU A 297 -7.00 -8.09 -7.63
CA LEU A 297 -6.99 -7.00 -8.61
C LEU A 297 -7.85 -7.31 -9.85
N GLY A 298 -8.20 -8.57 -10.12
CA GLY A 298 -9.11 -8.95 -11.20
C GLY A 298 -8.46 -9.08 -12.58
N SER A 299 -7.13 -8.99 -12.67
CA SER A 299 -6.41 -9.00 -13.95
C SER A 299 -4.98 -9.51 -13.77
N LEU A 300 -4.46 -10.21 -14.79
CA LEU A 300 -3.02 -10.51 -14.96
C LEU A 300 -2.30 -9.46 -15.81
N GLN A 301 -3.04 -8.55 -16.44
CA GLN A 301 -2.50 -7.44 -17.23
C GLN A 301 -2.44 -6.20 -16.35
N MET A 302 -1.24 -5.76 -15.98
CA MET A 302 -1.04 -4.57 -15.15
C MET A 302 -0.68 -3.37 -16.03
N GLU A 303 -1.53 -2.35 -15.98
CA GLU A 303 -1.31 -1.11 -16.71
C GLU A 303 -0.08 -0.37 -16.17
N ARG A 304 0.68 0.23 -17.09
CA ARG A 304 1.80 1.12 -16.77
C ARG A 304 1.46 2.53 -17.20
N ASN A 305 2.05 3.50 -16.52
CA ASN A 305 1.94 4.90 -16.93
C ASN A 305 2.57 5.14 -18.32
N GLU A 306 3.60 4.38 -18.67
CA GLU A 306 4.32 4.47 -19.94
C GLU A 306 4.73 3.08 -20.43
N GLY A 307 4.69 2.87 -21.76
CA GLY A 307 5.08 1.62 -22.41
C GLY A 307 3.98 0.55 -22.40
N GLU A 308 4.38 -0.69 -22.72
CA GLU A 308 3.48 -1.84 -22.78
C GLU A 308 3.05 -2.30 -21.38
N ALA A 309 1.82 -2.82 -21.28
CA ALA A 309 1.33 -3.42 -20.05
C ALA A 309 2.20 -4.61 -19.62
N ILE A 310 2.28 -4.84 -18.30
CA ILE A 310 2.99 -6.01 -17.75
C ILE A 310 2.03 -7.19 -17.82
N ASP A 311 2.47 -8.26 -18.47
CA ASP A 311 1.74 -9.52 -18.52
C ASP A 311 2.28 -10.45 -17.44
N LEU A 312 1.47 -10.68 -16.40
CA LEU A 312 1.81 -11.61 -15.32
C LEU A 312 1.45 -13.06 -15.66
N SER A 313 0.80 -13.34 -16.79
CA SER A 313 0.33 -14.68 -17.16
C SER A 313 1.46 -15.61 -17.63
N GLY A 314 1.17 -16.91 -17.66
CA GLY A 314 2.05 -17.93 -18.24
C GLY A 314 3.36 -18.16 -17.46
N GLU A 315 4.37 -18.62 -18.20
CA GLU A 315 5.74 -18.81 -17.71
C GLU A 315 6.53 -17.51 -17.88
N TRP A 316 7.47 -17.26 -16.96
CA TRP A 316 8.28 -16.05 -16.98
C TRP A 316 9.67 -16.32 -17.54
N ARG A 317 10.29 -15.27 -18.09
CA ARG A 317 11.64 -15.37 -18.67
C ARG A 317 12.63 -15.73 -17.56
N GLU A 318 13.52 -16.66 -17.86
CA GLU A 318 14.73 -16.87 -17.07
C GLU A 318 15.93 -16.28 -17.81
N ALA A 319 16.80 -15.60 -17.09
CA ALA A 319 18.04 -15.07 -17.61
C ALA A 319 19.17 -15.32 -16.61
N LYS A 320 20.34 -15.75 -17.06
CA LYS A 320 21.51 -15.81 -16.18
C LYS A 320 22.10 -14.42 -16.03
N TYR A 321 22.50 -14.08 -14.82
CA TYR A 321 23.15 -12.80 -14.50
C TYR A 321 24.35 -12.53 -15.42
N LYS A 322 25.23 -13.52 -15.58
CA LYS A 322 26.43 -13.40 -16.43
C LYS A 322 26.10 -13.10 -17.89
N ASP A 323 25.08 -13.76 -18.43
CA ASP A 323 24.65 -13.54 -19.83
C ASP A 323 24.13 -12.11 -20.01
N LEU A 324 23.32 -11.62 -19.06
CA LEU A 324 22.83 -10.23 -19.08
C LEU A 324 23.97 -9.22 -19.03
N ILE A 325 24.97 -9.45 -18.19
CA ILE A 325 26.15 -8.59 -18.09
C ILE A 325 26.93 -8.59 -19.41
N ILE A 326 27.24 -9.77 -19.97
CA ILE A 326 27.97 -9.91 -21.23
C ILE A 326 27.26 -9.17 -22.36
N ASP A 327 25.94 -9.33 -22.46
CA ASP A 327 25.11 -8.65 -23.47
C ASP A 327 25.15 -7.12 -23.28
N ALA A 328 25.00 -6.64 -22.04
CA ALA A 328 24.97 -5.21 -21.74
C ALA A 328 26.32 -4.53 -21.98
N VAL A 329 27.43 -5.18 -21.61
CA VAL A 329 28.78 -4.62 -21.82
C VAL A 329 29.30 -4.88 -23.23
N GLY A 330 28.71 -5.82 -23.98
CA GLY A 330 29.13 -6.22 -25.32
C GLY A 330 30.48 -6.95 -25.34
N ARG A 331 30.81 -7.70 -24.29
CA ARG A 331 32.12 -8.38 -24.12
C ARG A 331 31.97 -9.74 -23.46
N ASN A 332 32.35 -10.80 -24.18
CA ASN A 332 32.25 -12.18 -23.69
C ASN A 332 33.28 -12.53 -22.63
N ASP A 333 34.42 -11.84 -22.61
CA ASP A 333 35.53 -12.04 -21.67
C ASP A 333 35.42 -11.15 -20.42
N TRP A 334 34.24 -10.57 -20.15
CA TRP A 334 34.04 -9.60 -19.06
C TRP A 334 34.53 -10.12 -17.70
N PHE A 335 34.22 -11.37 -17.38
CA PHE A 335 34.49 -11.95 -16.07
C PHE A 335 35.98 -12.31 -15.87
N GLU A 336 36.74 -12.42 -16.95
CA GLU A 336 38.18 -12.63 -16.94
C GLU A 336 38.98 -11.32 -16.91
N LEU A 337 38.33 -10.17 -17.12
CA LEU A 337 38.99 -8.88 -17.11
C LEU A 337 39.44 -8.49 -15.69
N PRO A 338 40.61 -7.85 -15.56
CA PRO A 338 40.98 -7.18 -14.32
C PRO A 338 40.05 -5.98 -14.06
N LYS A 339 39.83 -5.68 -12.77
CA LYS A 339 38.95 -4.61 -12.29
C LYS A 339 39.22 -3.26 -12.95
N GLU A 340 40.49 -2.92 -13.21
CA GLU A 340 40.86 -1.65 -13.85
C GLU A 340 40.24 -1.50 -15.25
N LEU A 341 40.21 -2.57 -16.05
CA LEU A 341 39.60 -2.55 -17.39
C LEU A 341 38.07 -2.55 -17.32
N LYS A 342 37.49 -3.14 -16.28
CA LYS A 342 36.04 -3.02 -16.02
C LYS A 342 35.67 -1.58 -15.69
N LEU A 343 36.42 -0.92 -14.82
CA LEU A 343 36.22 0.50 -14.46
C LEU A 343 36.40 1.46 -15.64
N GLU A 344 37.27 1.15 -16.60
CA GLU A 344 37.36 1.91 -17.85
C GLU A 344 36.10 1.72 -18.70
N ARG A 345 35.62 0.47 -18.82
CA ARG A 345 34.42 0.15 -19.59
C ARG A 345 33.14 0.74 -19.00
N THR A 346 33.01 0.80 -17.67
CA THR A 346 31.85 1.43 -17.01
C THR A 346 31.74 2.92 -17.37
N LYS A 347 32.89 3.62 -17.46
CA LYS A 347 32.94 5.02 -17.94
C LYS A 347 32.51 5.16 -19.40
N GLU A 348 32.91 4.23 -20.28
CA GLU A 348 32.47 4.21 -21.68
C GLU A 348 30.97 3.97 -21.81
N LEU A 349 30.39 3.18 -20.89
CA LEU A 349 28.95 2.93 -20.78
C LEU A 349 28.18 4.10 -20.13
N GLY A 350 28.89 5.13 -19.67
CA GLY A 350 28.29 6.35 -19.10
C GLY A 350 27.79 6.20 -17.67
N ILE A 351 28.25 5.19 -16.93
CA ILE A 351 27.93 5.01 -15.51
C ILE A 351 29.14 5.34 -14.63
N ASP A 352 28.88 6.01 -13.50
CA ASP A 352 29.88 6.30 -12.49
C ASP A 352 29.89 5.18 -11.44
N VAL A 353 31.06 4.60 -11.18
CA VAL A 353 31.25 3.45 -10.29
C VAL A 353 32.40 3.78 -9.34
N ASP A 354 32.20 3.52 -8.05
CA ASP A 354 33.22 3.78 -7.04
C ASP A 354 34.42 2.82 -7.22
N PRO A 355 35.63 3.34 -7.47
CA PRO A 355 36.81 2.50 -7.67
C PRO A 355 37.24 1.73 -6.42
N GLU A 356 36.74 2.06 -5.23
CA GLU A 356 37.01 1.33 -3.99
C GLU A 356 36.24 0.00 -3.90
N LEU A 357 35.15 -0.16 -4.65
CA LEU A 357 34.31 -1.37 -4.68
C LEU A 357 35.07 -2.60 -5.15
N GLU A 358 34.81 -3.77 -4.60
CA GLU A 358 35.38 -5.03 -5.06
C GLU A 358 34.98 -5.35 -6.51
N ASP A 359 35.71 -6.26 -7.17
CA ASP A 359 35.49 -6.60 -8.58
C ASP A 359 34.05 -7.04 -8.92
N PHE A 360 33.45 -7.84 -8.02
CA PHE A 360 32.07 -8.29 -8.14
C PHE A 360 31.06 -7.16 -7.91
N GLU A 361 31.36 -6.21 -7.01
CA GLU A 361 30.53 -5.03 -6.76
C GLU A 361 30.55 -4.07 -7.95
N VAL A 362 31.71 -3.87 -8.60
CA VAL A 362 31.81 -3.11 -9.86
C VAL A 362 30.95 -3.74 -10.96
N THR A 363 30.93 -5.07 -11.03
CA THR A 363 30.07 -5.79 -11.97
C THR A 363 28.59 -5.66 -11.60
N ASN A 364 28.26 -5.70 -10.30
CA ASN A 364 26.90 -5.49 -9.83
C ASN A 364 26.37 -4.09 -10.12
N ASP A 365 27.22 -3.07 -10.03
CA ASP A 365 26.89 -1.70 -10.44
C ASP A 365 26.48 -1.61 -11.92
N VAL A 366 27.05 -2.45 -12.80
CA VAL A 366 26.59 -2.56 -14.21
C VAL A 366 25.17 -3.11 -14.26
N PHE A 367 24.87 -4.16 -13.48
CA PHE A 367 23.53 -4.73 -13.42
C PHE A 367 22.50 -3.70 -12.96
N GLU A 368 22.70 -3.09 -11.80
CA GLU A 368 21.76 -2.13 -11.21
C GLU A 368 21.54 -0.90 -12.10
N LYS A 369 22.63 -0.34 -12.66
CA LYS A 369 22.57 0.94 -13.37
C LYS A 369 22.18 0.79 -14.84
N ILE A 370 22.47 -0.34 -15.49
CA ILE A 370 22.26 -0.53 -16.94
C ILE A 370 21.17 -1.55 -17.24
N ILE A 371 21.05 -2.61 -16.44
CA ILE A 371 20.25 -3.79 -16.81
C ILE A 371 18.89 -3.76 -16.10
N GLU A 372 18.86 -3.59 -14.78
CA GLU A 372 17.66 -3.78 -13.95
C GLU A 372 16.46 -3.03 -14.51
N HIS A 373 16.61 -1.73 -14.79
CA HIS A 373 15.53 -0.86 -15.26
C HIS A 373 14.96 -1.24 -16.65
N THR A 374 15.65 -2.11 -17.40
CA THR A 374 15.21 -2.62 -18.71
C THR A 374 14.34 -3.88 -18.58
N LEU A 375 14.36 -4.56 -17.43
CA LEU A 375 13.60 -5.79 -17.17
C LEU A 375 12.14 -5.47 -16.85
N ILE A 376 11.36 -5.15 -17.90
CA ILE A 376 9.97 -4.71 -17.77
C ILE A 376 9.00 -5.87 -17.50
N GLN A 377 9.03 -6.90 -18.33
CA GLN A 377 8.23 -8.11 -18.13
C GLN A 377 8.85 -8.97 -17.03
N PRO A 378 8.05 -9.82 -16.34
CA PRO A 378 8.57 -10.67 -15.27
C PRO A 378 9.74 -11.52 -15.74
N THR A 379 10.88 -11.33 -15.08
CA THR A 379 12.13 -12.02 -15.42
C THR A 379 12.78 -12.50 -14.14
N PHE A 380 13.05 -13.80 -14.06
CA PHE A 380 13.89 -14.39 -13.04
C PHE A 380 15.36 -14.31 -13.48
N VAL A 381 16.14 -13.47 -12.81
CA VAL A 381 17.59 -13.39 -12.97
C VAL A 381 18.24 -14.42 -12.05
N THR A 382 19.04 -15.34 -12.60
CA THR A 382 19.56 -16.49 -11.87
C THR A 382 21.09 -16.56 -11.89
N HIS A 383 21.68 -17.37 -11.02
CA HIS A 383 23.12 -17.64 -10.97
C HIS A 383 23.95 -16.35 -10.79
N ILE A 384 23.61 -15.54 -9.79
CA ILE A 384 24.39 -14.35 -9.43
C ILE A 384 25.72 -14.78 -8.76
N PRO A 385 26.75 -13.91 -8.71
CA PRO A 385 28.00 -14.18 -8.01
C PRO A 385 27.81 -14.60 -6.55
N CYS A 386 28.59 -15.57 -6.09
CA CYS A 386 28.45 -16.14 -4.73
C CYS A 386 28.78 -15.13 -3.62
N GLU A 387 29.58 -14.12 -3.92
CA GLU A 387 29.96 -13.04 -3.01
C GLU A 387 28.79 -12.11 -2.65
N LEU A 388 27.75 -12.04 -3.49
CA LEU A 388 26.61 -11.15 -3.28
C LEU A 388 25.60 -11.67 -2.25
N CYS A 389 25.51 -12.99 -2.06
CA CYS A 389 24.57 -13.58 -1.10
C CYS A 389 25.20 -14.75 -0.33
N PRO A 390 25.81 -14.48 0.84
CA PRO A 390 26.51 -15.50 1.63
C PRO A 390 25.58 -16.52 2.32
N LEU A 391 24.26 -16.35 2.19
CA LEU A 391 23.22 -17.19 2.80
C LEU A 391 22.68 -18.25 1.82
N ALA A 392 23.10 -18.20 0.56
CA ALA A 392 22.69 -19.11 -0.50
C ALA A 392 23.68 -20.26 -0.71
N LYS A 393 23.20 -21.38 -1.24
CA LYS A 393 24.06 -22.48 -1.68
C LYS A 393 24.81 -22.11 -2.95
N ILE A 394 26.08 -22.45 -2.96
CA ILE A 394 26.93 -22.44 -4.16
C ILE A 394 26.36 -23.44 -5.17
N THR A 395 26.26 -23.03 -6.43
CA THR A 395 25.81 -23.87 -7.53
C THR A 395 26.77 -25.03 -7.75
N GLU A 396 26.25 -26.26 -7.80
CA GLU A 396 27.08 -27.47 -7.91
C GLU A 396 27.94 -27.51 -9.19
N THR A 397 27.46 -26.92 -10.28
CA THR A 397 28.13 -26.91 -11.59
C THR A 397 29.04 -25.71 -11.83
N ASP A 398 28.93 -24.64 -11.03
CA ASP A 398 29.74 -23.42 -11.14
C ASP A 398 29.92 -22.79 -9.76
N SER A 399 31.11 -22.99 -9.18
CA SER A 399 31.44 -22.52 -7.83
C SER A 399 31.53 -21.00 -7.68
N SER A 400 31.53 -20.25 -8.80
CA SER A 400 31.50 -18.78 -8.78
C SER A 400 30.08 -18.22 -8.69
N THR A 401 29.06 -19.07 -8.68
CA THR A 401 27.65 -18.66 -8.63
C THR A 401 26.88 -19.40 -7.55
N ILE A 402 25.69 -18.89 -7.24
CA ILE A 402 24.78 -19.46 -6.26
C ILE A 402 23.44 -19.83 -6.88
N ASP A 403 22.78 -20.80 -6.25
CA ASP A 403 21.44 -21.27 -6.60
C ASP A 403 20.38 -20.28 -6.10
N VAL A 404 20.20 -19.20 -6.86
CA VAL A 404 19.33 -18.07 -6.53
C VAL A 404 18.52 -17.63 -7.74
N PHE A 405 17.41 -16.95 -7.47
CA PHE A 405 16.84 -15.99 -8.40
C PHE A 405 16.58 -14.64 -7.73
N GLU A 406 16.65 -13.58 -8.54
CA GLU A 406 16.05 -12.27 -8.29
C GLU A 406 14.94 -12.06 -9.33
N LEU A 407 13.72 -11.86 -8.87
CA LEU A 407 12.59 -11.57 -9.72
C LEU A 407 12.54 -10.07 -9.99
N CYS A 408 12.74 -9.67 -11.25
CA CYS A 408 12.55 -8.30 -11.70
C CYS A 408 11.22 -8.15 -12.44
N ILE A 409 10.44 -7.12 -12.07
CA ILE A 409 9.22 -6.72 -12.77
C ILE A 409 9.20 -5.20 -12.85
N ASN A 410 8.85 -4.63 -14.01
CA ASN A 410 8.77 -3.19 -14.23
C ASN A 410 10.09 -2.44 -13.93
N GLY A 411 11.22 -3.09 -14.21
CA GLY A 411 12.54 -2.54 -13.96
C GLY A 411 12.88 -2.35 -12.48
N GLN A 412 12.42 -3.29 -11.64
CA GLN A 412 12.60 -3.29 -10.19
C GLN A 412 12.74 -4.72 -9.69
N GLU A 413 13.64 -4.94 -8.74
CA GLU A 413 13.65 -6.15 -7.94
C GLU A 413 12.38 -6.24 -7.07
N ILE A 414 11.67 -7.36 -7.17
CA ILE A 414 10.42 -7.65 -6.44
C ILE A 414 10.64 -8.69 -5.36
N ALA A 415 11.43 -9.74 -5.66
CA ALA A 415 11.65 -10.84 -4.74
C ALA A 415 12.96 -11.57 -5.07
N PRO A 416 13.91 -11.65 -4.13
CA PRO A 416 14.97 -12.64 -4.17
C PRO A 416 14.51 -13.94 -3.48
N ALA A 417 15.00 -15.10 -3.95
CA ALA A 417 14.97 -16.33 -3.17
C ALA A 417 16.05 -17.31 -3.65
N TYR A 418 16.48 -18.22 -2.78
CA TYR A 418 17.62 -19.10 -3.05
C TYR A 418 17.46 -20.47 -2.38
N SER A 419 18.26 -21.43 -2.86
CA SER A 419 18.54 -22.66 -2.13
C SER A 419 19.33 -22.33 -0.88
N GLU A 420 18.76 -22.60 0.28
CA GLU A 420 19.32 -22.16 1.57
C GLU A 420 20.65 -22.83 1.91
N GLN A 421 21.66 -22.04 2.29
CA GLN A 421 22.91 -22.56 2.82
C GLN A 421 22.65 -23.23 4.16
N ASN A 422 22.79 -24.56 4.18
CA ASN A 422 22.53 -25.38 5.35
C ASN A 422 23.78 -26.10 5.88
N ASP A 423 24.95 -25.87 5.27
CA ASP A 423 26.23 -26.29 5.82
C ASP A 423 26.76 -25.22 6.81
N PRO A 424 26.81 -25.52 8.12
CA PRO A 424 27.25 -24.57 9.14
C PRO A 424 28.75 -24.26 9.10
N ALA A 425 29.57 -25.08 8.45
CA ALA A 425 30.99 -24.78 8.24
C ALA A 425 31.13 -23.74 7.13
N VAL A 426 30.47 -23.97 5.99
CA VAL A 426 30.46 -23.00 4.87
C VAL A 426 29.86 -21.67 5.31
N GLN A 427 28.74 -21.70 6.05
CA GLN A 427 28.09 -20.48 6.53
C GLN A 427 28.95 -19.67 7.51
N ARG A 428 29.89 -20.30 8.22
CA ARG A 428 30.80 -19.61 9.16
C ARG A 428 31.93 -18.89 8.42
N ASP A 429 32.35 -19.43 7.28
CA ASP A 429 33.50 -18.94 6.52
C ASP A 429 33.10 -17.86 5.49
N ALA A 430 31.81 -17.81 5.12
CA ALA A 430 31.18 -16.75 4.33
C ALA A 430 30.91 -15.50 5.18
#